data_AF-A0A9P8BVH1-F1
#
_entry.id   AF-A0A9P8BVH1-F1
#
_cell.length_a   1.000
_cell.length_b   1.000
_cell.length_c   1.000
_cell.angle_alpha   90.00
_cell.angle_beta   90.00
_cell.angle_gamma   90.00
#
_symmetry.space_group_name_H-M   'P 1'
#
loop_
_entity.id
_entity.type
_entity.pdbx_description
1 polymer ?
#
loop_
_entity_poly.entity_id
_entity_poly.type
_entity_poly.pdbx_seq_one_letter_code
_entity_poly.pdbx_strand_id
1 'polypeptide(L)'
;MDESVLRNLLSALETINNAATTNNARQQAQEYCETLKRDPAGPLYGYYLAHKDNQQPDIVRHFGLSLMENTARYKWSDASLTPELKGQIRMNVMALASEVLDCDH
;
A
#
# COMPACT_ATOMS: atom_id res chain seq x y z
N MET A 1 4.82 -10.05 4.47
CA MET A 1 4.89 -8.78 5.21
C MET A 1 4.85 -9.12 6.69
N ASP A 2 5.72 -8.56 7.52
CA ASP A 2 5.69 -8.82 8.96
C ASP A 2 4.43 -8.24 9.61
N GLU A 3 3.85 -8.97 10.58
CA GLU A 3 2.65 -8.54 11.30
C GLU A 3 2.88 -7.22 12.06
N SER A 4 4.10 -6.99 12.54
CA SER A 4 4.50 -5.74 13.21
C SER A 4 4.41 -4.53 12.26
N VAL A 5 4.85 -4.69 11.00
CA VAL A 5 4.77 -3.64 9.97
C VAL A 5 3.31 -3.35 9.64
N LEU A 6 2.48 -4.38 9.53
CA LEU A 6 1.04 -4.23 9.28
C LEU A 6 0.36 -3.45 10.42
N ARG A 7 0.61 -3.82 11.68
CA ARG A 7 0.05 -3.12 12.85
C ARG A 7 0.51 -1.66 12.92
N ASN A 8 1.79 -1.40 12.64
CA ASN A 8 2.34 -0.04 12.62
C ASN A 8 1.71 0.81 11.51
N LEU A 9 1.52 0.24 10.31
CA LEU A 9 0.83 0.92 9.21
C LEU A 9 -0.62 1.24 9.59
N LEU A 10 -1.33 0.28 10.17
CA LEU A 10 -2.74 0.43 10.56
C LEU A 10 -2.88 1.53 11.61
N SER A 11 -2.04 1.52 12.64
CA SER A 11 -1.97 2.57 13.65
C SER A 11 -1.59 3.94 13.06
N ALA A 12 -0.67 3.99 12.09
CA ALA A 12 -0.31 5.22 11.40
C ALA A 12 -1.50 5.78 10.59
N LEU A 13 -2.20 4.93 9.84
CA LEU A 13 -3.37 5.35 9.05
C LEU A 13 -4.52 5.82 9.94
N GLU A 14 -4.80 5.13 11.05
CA GLU A 14 -5.77 5.57 12.05
C GLU A 14 -5.37 6.93 12.64
N THR A 15 -4.09 7.13 12.95
CA THR A 15 -3.58 8.40 13.48
C THR A 15 -3.78 9.54 12.49
N ILE A 16 -3.48 9.32 11.21
CA ILE A 16 -3.62 10.34 10.16
C ILE A 16 -5.10 10.77 9.99
N ASN A 17 -6.02 9.82 10.08
CA ASN A 17 -7.45 10.03 9.91
C ASN A 17 -8.18 10.48 11.18
N ASN A 18 -7.57 10.28 12.36
CA ASN A 18 -8.13 10.74 13.61
C ASN A 18 -7.86 12.23 13.84
N ALA A 19 -8.91 13.05 13.81
CA ALA A 19 -8.83 14.50 13.99
C ALA A 19 -8.39 14.94 15.40
N ALA A 20 -8.46 14.07 16.41
CA ALA A 20 -8.05 14.36 17.78
C ALA A 20 -6.54 14.14 18.04
N THR A 21 -5.80 13.64 17.05
CA THR A 21 -4.37 13.36 17.21
C THR A 21 -3.53 14.63 17.10
N THR A 22 -2.40 14.64 17.82
CA THR A 22 -1.47 15.77 17.79
C THR A 22 -0.78 15.86 16.43
N ASN A 23 -0.45 17.08 16.00
CA ASN A 23 0.26 17.29 14.74
C ASN A 23 1.56 16.47 14.65
N ASN A 24 2.28 16.30 15.76
CA ASN A 24 3.51 15.51 15.80
C ASN A 24 3.24 14.02 15.48
N ALA A 25 2.22 13.42 16.12
CA ALA A 25 1.84 12.03 15.85
C ALA A 25 1.39 11.82 14.39
N ARG A 26 0.61 12.77 13.84
CA ARG A 26 0.21 12.72 12.41
C ARG A 26 1.41 12.82 11.48
N GLN A 27 2.38 13.65 11.82
CA GLN A 27 3.59 13.84 11.03
C GLN A 27 4.47 12.57 11.03
N GLN A 28 4.67 11.94 12.20
CA GLN A 28 5.38 10.66 12.32
C GLN A 28 4.69 9.54 11.52
N ALA A 29 3.36 9.46 11.61
CA ALA A 29 2.57 8.50 10.85
C ALA A 29 2.69 8.73 9.33
N GLN A 30 2.63 9.98 8.87
CA GLN A 30 2.84 10.32 7.46
C GLN A 30 4.23 9.95 6.98
N GLU A 31 5.26 10.25 7.78
CA GLU A 31 6.65 9.96 7.45
C GLU A 31 6.91 8.44 7.35
N TYR A 32 6.24 7.65 8.20
CA TYR A 32 6.23 6.19 8.11
C TYR A 32 5.58 5.68 6.81
N CYS A 33 4.42 6.22 6.43
CA CYS A 33 3.78 5.88 5.16
C CYS A 33 4.66 6.28 3.96
N GLU A 34 5.33 7.43 4.02
CA GLU A 34 6.23 7.89 2.96
C GLU A 34 7.50 7.04 2.85
N THR A 35 8.05 6.55 3.96
CA THR A 35 9.19 5.61 3.93
C THR A 35 8.81 4.29 3.25
N LEU A 36 7.62 3.75 3.53
CA LEU A 36 7.11 2.56 2.84
C LEU A 36 6.85 2.78 1.35
N LYS A 37 6.43 3.98 0.93
CA LYS A 37 6.28 4.34 -0.49
C LYS A 37 7.62 4.47 -1.22
N ARG A 38 8.67 4.88 -0.50
CA ARG A 38 10.02 5.03 -1.05
C ARG A 38 10.77 3.71 -1.12
N ASP A 39 10.39 2.74 -0.29
CA ASP A 39 10.94 1.39 -0.32
C ASP A 39 10.63 0.73 -1.67
N PRO A 40 11.63 0.19 -2.39
CA PRO A 40 11.39 -0.61 -3.59
C PRO A 40 10.48 -1.82 -3.32
N ALA A 41 10.41 -2.33 -2.10
CA ALA A 41 9.46 -3.38 -1.71
C ALA A 41 8.03 -2.86 -1.43
N GLY A 42 7.83 -1.54 -1.41
CA GLY A 42 6.53 -0.88 -1.24
C GLY A 42 5.38 -1.53 -2.03
N PRO A 43 5.50 -1.75 -3.34
CA PRO A 43 4.44 -2.33 -4.16
C PRO A 43 4.06 -3.76 -3.77
N LEU A 44 5.00 -4.53 -3.22
CA LEU A 44 4.74 -5.88 -2.70
C LEU A 44 3.87 -5.80 -1.43
N TYR A 45 4.15 -4.84 -0.56
CA TYR A 45 3.28 -4.54 0.59
C TYR A 45 1.91 -4.07 0.10
N GLY A 46 1.86 -3.21 -0.92
CA GLY A 46 0.61 -2.76 -1.54
C GLY A 46 -0.31 -3.91 -1.96
N TYR A 47 0.24 -5.02 -2.48
CA TYR A 47 -0.56 -6.19 -2.87
C TYR A 47 -1.13 -6.93 -1.67
N TYR A 48 -0.27 -7.15 -0.67
CA TYR A 48 -0.68 -7.79 0.57
C TYR A 48 -1.79 -7.00 1.29
N LEU A 49 -1.70 -5.68 1.30
CA LEU A 49 -2.73 -4.79 1.86
C LEU A 49 -3.99 -4.72 0.97
N ALA A 50 -3.77 -4.82 -0.34
CA ALA A 50 -4.73 -4.98 -1.43
C ALA A 50 -5.80 -6.05 -1.20
N HIS A 51 -5.32 -7.21 -0.80
CA HIS A 51 -5.99 -8.51 -0.92
C HIS A 51 -7.24 -8.65 -0.04
N LYS A 52 -8.38 -9.08 -0.62
CA LYS A 52 -9.68 -9.25 0.09
C LYS A 52 -9.60 -10.26 1.21
N ASP A 53 -8.88 -11.35 1.00
CA ASP A 53 -8.80 -12.44 1.98
C ASP A 53 -8.09 -12.05 3.29
N ASN A 54 -7.35 -10.95 3.31
CA ASN A 54 -6.64 -10.52 4.51
C ASN A 54 -7.54 -9.81 5.53
N GLN A 55 -8.85 -9.66 5.25
CA GLN A 55 -9.86 -9.01 6.10
C GLN A 55 -9.40 -7.65 6.66
N GLN A 56 -8.59 -6.93 5.90
CA GLN A 56 -8.06 -5.64 6.31
C GLN A 56 -9.16 -4.56 6.19
N PRO A 57 -9.14 -3.54 7.06
CA PRO A 57 -10.07 -2.44 6.95
C PRO A 57 -9.89 -1.70 5.62
N ASP A 58 -10.98 -1.18 5.05
CA ASP A 58 -11.01 -0.57 3.71
C ASP A 58 -9.93 0.51 3.54
N ILE A 59 -9.63 1.25 4.60
CA ILE A 59 -8.59 2.28 4.62
C ILE A 59 -7.19 1.75 4.28
N VAL A 60 -6.85 0.56 4.76
CA VAL A 60 -5.57 -0.11 4.51
C VAL A 60 -5.52 -0.62 3.08
N ARG A 61 -6.62 -1.17 2.59
CA ARG A 61 -6.78 -1.55 1.18
C ARG A 61 -6.57 -0.35 0.25
N HIS A 62 -7.25 0.77 0.50
CA HIS A 62 -7.13 1.97 -0.31
C HIS A 62 -5.71 2.51 -0.31
N PHE A 63 -5.04 2.46 0.84
CA PHE A 63 -3.63 2.81 0.93
C PHE A 63 -2.75 1.89 0.08
N GLY A 64 -2.93 0.56 0.17
CA GLY A 64 -2.20 -0.41 -0.64
C GLY A 64 -2.35 -0.18 -2.14
N LEU A 65 -3.58 0.09 -2.60
CA LEU A 65 -3.88 0.41 -4.00
C LEU A 65 -3.22 1.72 -4.43
N SER A 66 -3.31 2.76 -3.60
CA SER A 66 -2.69 4.07 -3.85
C SER A 66 -1.16 3.95 -3.95
N LEU A 67 -0.57 3.03 -3.20
CA LEU A 67 0.88 2.79 -3.17
C LEU A 67 1.37 2.12 -4.47
N MET A 68 0.61 1.14 -4.98
CA MET A 68 0.85 0.58 -6.30
C MET A 68 0.68 1.62 -7.41
N GLU A 69 -0.40 2.40 -7.34
CA GLU A 69 -0.71 3.43 -8.30
C GLU A 69 0.40 4.48 -8.37
N ASN A 70 0.84 5.00 -7.21
CA ASN A 70 1.95 5.94 -7.12
C ASN A 70 3.24 5.36 -7.70
N THR A 71 3.49 4.07 -7.47
CA THR A 71 4.65 3.39 -8.04
C THR A 71 4.54 3.31 -9.57
N ALA A 72 3.39 2.90 -10.10
CA ALA A 72 3.17 2.81 -11.54
C ALA A 72 3.19 4.18 -12.23
N ARG A 73 2.71 5.25 -11.57
CA ARG A 73 2.70 6.61 -12.14
C ARG A 73 4.05 7.29 -12.08
N TYR A 74 4.75 7.24 -10.95
CA TYR A 74 5.95 8.06 -10.69
C TYR A 74 7.25 7.26 -10.67
N LYS A 75 7.21 5.99 -10.24
CA LYS A 75 8.41 5.14 -10.05
C LYS A 75 8.62 4.16 -11.20
N TRP A 76 7.70 4.04 -12.15
CA TRP A 76 7.79 3.05 -13.23
C TRP A 76 9.04 3.21 -14.11
N SER A 77 9.55 4.43 -14.25
CA SER A 77 10.79 4.73 -14.99
C SER A 77 12.03 4.82 -14.09
N ASP A 78 11.90 4.57 -12.78
CA ASP A 78 13.00 4.60 -11.81
C ASP A 78 13.93 3.40 -12.05
N ALA A 79 15.24 3.64 -12.02
CA ALA A 79 16.26 2.60 -12.20
C ALA A 79 16.32 1.61 -11.03
N SER A 80 15.73 1.96 -9.87
CA SER A 80 15.59 1.07 -8.73
C SER A 80 14.54 -0.03 -8.94
N LEU A 81 13.62 0.11 -9.90
CA LEU A 81 12.68 -0.95 -10.26
C LEU A 81 13.29 -1.86 -11.32
N THR A 82 13.65 -3.07 -10.92
CA THR A 82 14.05 -4.12 -11.86
C THR A 82 12.88 -4.54 -12.75
N PRO A 83 13.13 -5.02 -13.97
CA PRO A 83 12.08 -5.50 -14.87
C PRO A 83 11.26 -6.65 -14.25
N GLU A 84 11.85 -7.49 -13.42
CA GLU A 84 11.14 -8.55 -12.69
C GLU A 84 10.12 -7.96 -11.72
N LEU A 85 10.51 -6.93 -10.97
CA LEU A 85 9.64 -6.26 -10.01
C LEU A 85 8.50 -5.52 -10.72
N LYS A 86 8.78 -4.87 -11.85
CA LYS A 86 7.75 -4.28 -12.72
C LYS A 86 6.74 -5.33 -13.21
N GLY A 87 7.24 -6.50 -13.59
CA GLY A 87 6.41 -7.66 -13.96
C GLY A 87 5.50 -8.08 -12.81
N GLN A 88 6.04 -8.24 -11.61
CA GLN A 88 5.26 -8.59 -10.41
C GLN A 88 4.19 -7.55 -10.08
N ILE A 89 4.52 -6.26 -10.11
CA ILE A 89 3.56 -5.19 -9.84
C ILE A 89 2.40 -5.26 -10.83
N ARG A 90 2.71 -5.43 -12.11
CA ARG A 90 1.69 -5.57 -13.15
C ARG A 90 0.81 -6.79 -12.92
N MET A 91 1.38 -7.95 -12.59
CA MET A 91 0.59 -9.15 -12.27
C MET A 91 -0.29 -8.95 -11.04
N ASN A 92 0.25 -8.35 -9.98
CA ASN A 92 -0.46 -8.07 -8.74
C ASN A 92 -1.65 -7.12 -8.96
N VAL A 93 -1.46 -6.07 -9.75
CA VAL A 93 -2.55 -5.14 -10.14
C VAL A 93 -3.61 -5.87 -10.97
N MET A 94 -3.21 -6.74 -11.91
CA MET A 94 -4.17 -7.51 -12.71
C MET A 94 -4.94 -8.55 -11.89
N ALA A 95 -4.30 -9.21 -10.93
CA ALA A 95 -4.95 -10.13 -10.00
C ALA A 95 -5.99 -9.41 -9.15
N LEU A 96 -5.63 -8.27 -8.54
CA LEU A 96 -6.57 -7.44 -7.78
C LEU A 96 -7.73 -6.92 -8.64
N ALA A 97 -7.47 -6.54 -9.89
CA ALA A 97 -8.52 -6.10 -10.81
C ALA A 97 -9.49 -7.24 -11.18
N SER A 98 -8.99 -8.46 -11.35
CA SER A 98 -9.82 -9.65 -11.61
C SER A 98 -10.72 -9.97 -10.42
N GLU A 99 -10.20 -9.95 -9.19
CA GLU A 99 -10.98 -10.19 -7.95
C GLU A 99 -12.08 -9.14 -7.69
N VAL A 100 -11.94 -7.94 -8.26
CA VAL A 100 -13.00 -6.93 -8.20
C VAL A 100 -14.09 -7.23 -9.23
N LEU A 101 -13.70 -7.67 -10.44
CA LEU A 101 -14.63 -8.05 -11.51
C LEU A 101 -15.45 -9.31 -11.17
N ASP A 102 -14.88 -10.25 -10.43
CA ASP A 102 -15.58 -11.47 -10.01
C ASP A 102 -16.60 -11.24 -8.88
N CYS A 103 -16.64 -10.05 -8.26
CA CYS A 103 -17.66 -9.67 -7.26
C CYS A 103 -18.94 -9.07 -7.87
N ASP A 104 -19.00 -8.83 -9.18
CA ASP A 104 -20.18 -8.30 -9.88
C ASP A 104 -21.10 -9.42 -10.45
N HIS A 105 -21.08 -10.63 -9.89
CA HIS A 105 -21.98 -11.74 -10.28
C HIS A 105 -22.80 -12.31 -9.12
#